data_AF-A0A9K3LVT3-F1
#
_entry.id   AF-A0A9K3LVT3-F1
#
_cell.length_a   1.000
_cell.length_b   1.000
_cell.length_c   1.000
_cell.angle_alpha   90.00
_cell.angle_beta   90.00
_cell.angle_gamma   90.00
#
_symmetry.space_group_name_H-M   'P 1'
#
loop_
_entity.id
_entity.type
_entity.pdbx_description
1 polymer ?
#
loop_
_entity_poly.entity_id
_entity_poly.type
_entity_poly.pdbx_seq_one_letter_code
_entity_poly.pdbx_strand_id
1 'polypeptide(L)'
;MKLSFSLVVALLASSSEAFTAPRAASSFTRAGRASSLNFVPTHEVEAKSSAITQLDAASLSPLDVEKKNADLVSTWERFSNWITSTDNRLYIGWFGTLMFPTLLTATTAFIMAFIAAPPVDIDGIREPVAGSLLYGNNIISGAVVPSSNAIGMHFYPIWEAASIDEWLYNGGPYQLIVLHFLTGVASYMGREWELSYRLGMRPWIFVAFSAPVFAATAVFLTYPIGQGSFSDGMPLGISGTFNFMLVFQAEHNILMHPFHMAGVAGVFGGSLFSAMHGSLVTSSLIRETTENESTNNGYKFGQEEETYNIVAAHGYFGRLIFQYASFNNSRALHFFLALWPVLGIWLTAMGISTMAFNLNGFNFNQAVIDSEGRVINTWADIINRADLGMEVMHERNAHNFPLDLASGEIMPVAMEAPAVIDA
;
A
#
# COMPACT_ATOMS: atom_id res chain seq x y z
N MET A 1 6.89 -16.37 -8.69
CA MET A 1 5.70 -16.09 -7.86
C MET A 1 4.90 -14.96 -8.52
N LYS A 2 3.97 -15.29 -9.43
CA LYS A 2 3.19 -14.34 -10.24
C LYS A 2 1.74 -14.18 -9.73
N LEU A 3 1.45 -14.56 -8.49
CA LEU A 3 0.07 -14.81 -8.04
C LEU A 3 -0.53 -13.75 -7.10
N SER A 4 0.24 -12.82 -6.53
CA SER A 4 -0.34 -11.85 -5.57
C SER A 4 -0.86 -10.55 -6.18
N PHE A 5 -0.48 -10.19 -7.43
CA PHE A 5 -0.93 -8.93 -8.05
C PHE A 5 -2.20 -9.08 -8.91
N SER A 6 -2.48 -10.29 -9.42
CA SER A 6 -3.65 -10.54 -10.27
C SER A 6 -4.97 -10.67 -9.48
N LEU A 7 -4.91 -11.01 -8.19
CA LEU A 7 -6.12 -11.20 -7.38
C LEU A 7 -6.81 -9.87 -7.02
N VAL A 8 -6.03 -8.80 -6.81
CA VAL A 8 -6.57 -7.46 -6.48
C VAL A 8 -7.19 -6.80 -7.71
N VAL A 9 -6.60 -6.99 -8.90
CA VAL A 9 -7.13 -6.43 -10.16
C VAL A 9 -8.40 -7.17 -10.62
N ALA A 10 -8.50 -8.48 -10.37
CA ALA A 10 -9.69 -9.27 -10.73
C ALA A 10 -10.92 -8.93 -9.86
N LEU A 11 -10.72 -8.59 -8.58
CA LEU A 11 -11.80 -8.19 -7.67
C LEU A 11 -12.33 -6.77 -7.92
N LEU A 12 -11.54 -5.90 -8.56
CA LEU A 12 -11.95 -4.53 -8.87
C LEU A 12 -12.71 -4.42 -10.20
N ALA A 13 -12.45 -5.32 -11.16
CA ALA A 13 -13.10 -5.32 -12.47
C ALA A 13 -14.57 -5.77 -12.46
N SER A 14 -15.03 -6.50 -11.43
CA SER A 14 -16.44 -6.95 -11.34
C SER A 14 -17.38 -5.96 -10.64
N SER A 15 -16.88 -4.78 -10.25
CA SER A 15 -17.64 -3.84 -9.42
C SER A 15 -18.38 -2.73 -10.18
N SER A 16 -18.29 -2.68 -11.52
CA SER A 16 -18.81 -1.56 -12.32
C SER A 16 -20.33 -1.51 -12.49
N GLU A 17 -21.07 -2.59 -12.21
CA GLU A 17 -22.54 -2.63 -12.42
C GLU A 17 -23.36 -2.75 -11.14
N ALA A 18 -22.71 -2.91 -9.98
CA ALA A 18 -23.37 -3.25 -8.74
C ALA A 18 -24.18 -2.10 -8.08
N PHE A 19 -24.46 -0.96 -8.74
CA PHE A 19 -25.14 0.17 -8.07
C PHE A 19 -26.03 1.03 -8.99
N THR A 20 -27.03 0.42 -9.61
CA THR A 20 -28.22 1.12 -10.13
C THR A 20 -29.37 1.09 -9.12
N ALA A 21 -29.83 2.25 -8.64
CA ALA A 21 -31.14 2.41 -7.99
C ALA A 21 -32.01 3.29 -8.92
N PRO A 22 -33.34 3.13 -8.90
CA PRO A 22 -34.19 3.51 -10.02
C PRO A 22 -34.28 5.04 -10.21
N ARG A 23 -34.30 5.47 -11.48
CA ARG A 23 -34.63 6.85 -11.86
C ARG A 23 -36.05 7.19 -11.39
N ALA A 24 -36.16 7.88 -10.27
CA ALA A 24 -37.34 8.70 -9.99
C ALA A 24 -37.21 9.98 -10.82
N ALA A 25 -38.02 10.11 -11.86
CA ALA A 25 -38.16 11.36 -12.60
C ALA A 25 -38.84 12.40 -11.69
N SER A 26 -38.06 13.24 -11.03
CA SER A 26 -38.55 14.48 -10.45
C SER A 26 -38.08 15.65 -11.31
N SER A 27 -38.99 16.20 -12.10
CA SER A 27 -38.82 17.50 -12.75
C SER A 27 -38.71 18.58 -11.66
N PHE A 28 -37.49 19.04 -11.38
CA PHE A 28 -37.26 20.21 -10.53
C PHE A 28 -36.73 21.35 -11.41
N THR A 29 -37.60 22.32 -11.67
CA THR A 29 -37.28 23.63 -12.23
C THR A 29 -36.40 24.40 -11.23
N ARG A 30 -35.15 24.69 -11.61
CA ARG A 30 -34.21 25.44 -10.76
C ARG A 30 -34.35 26.94 -11.02
N ALA A 31 -35.13 27.60 -10.17
CA ALA A 31 -35.04 29.04 -9.97
C ALA A 31 -33.89 29.36 -8.99
N GLY A 32 -33.04 30.32 -9.35
CA GLY A 32 -32.42 31.27 -8.43
C GLY A 32 -31.21 30.82 -7.58
N ARG A 33 -30.11 31.55 -7.79
CA ARG A 33 -28.96 31.80 -6.89
C ARG A 33 -28.00 30.65 -6.59
N ALA A 34 -26.91 30.62 -7.35
CA ALA A 34 -25.62 30.12 -6.89
C ALA A 34 -24.83 31.28 -6.26
N SER A 35 -24.40 31.10 -5.01
CA SER A 35 -23.35 31.91 -4.39
C SER A 35 -22.00 31.21 -4.60
N SER A 36 -21.25 31.61 -5.61
CA SER A 36 -19.83 31.29 -5.74
C SER A 36 -19.01 32.45 -5.18
N LEU A 37 -18.14 32.16 -4.22
CA LEU A 37 -17.06 33.04 -3.79
C LEU A 37 -16.11 33.20 -4.98
N ASN A 38 -16.20 34.35 -5.65
CA ASN A 38 -15.32 34.72 -6.75
C ASN A 38 -14.02 35.29 -6.16
N PHE A 39 -12.90 34.63 -6.45
CA PHE A 39 -11.56 35.20 -6.29
C PHE A 39 -11.35 36.20 -7.43
N VAL A 40 -11.23 37.49 -7.11
CA VAL A 40 -11.00 38.58 -8.07
C VAL A 40 -9.49 38.79 -8.21
N PRO A 41 -8.88 38.59 -9.39
CA PRO A 41 -7.50 39.04 -9.62
C PRO A 41 -7.52 40.55 -9.86
N THR A 42 -6.95 41.31 -8.94
CA THR A 42 -6.68 42.75 -9.11
C THR A 42 -5.44 42.93 -9.97
N HIS A 43 -5.61 43.03 -11.29
CA HIS A 43 -4.68 43.75 -12.15
C HIS A 43 -5.44 44.32 -13.36
N GLU A 44 -5.65 45.63 -13.34
CA GLU A 44 -5.99 46.41 -14.52
C GLU A 44 -4.86 46.28 -15.53
N VAL A 45 -5.13 45.62 -16.66
CA VAL A 45 -4.32 45.78 -17.87
C VAL A 45 -5.10 46.72 -18.77
N GLU A 46 -4.61 47.95 -18.89
CA GLU A 46 -5.08 48.94 -19.84
C GLU A 46 -5.19 48.34 -21.24
N ALA A 47 -6.39 48.36 -21.80
CA ALA A 47 -6.65 48.01 -23.18
C ALA A 47 -6.00 49.06 -24.09
N LYS A 48 -4.75 48.83 -24.51
CA LYS A 48 -4.20 49.49 -25.69
C LYS A 48 -4.90 48.95 -26.92
N SER A 49 -5.89 49.71 -27.36
CA SER A 49 -6.43 49.70 -28.72
C SER A 49 -5.28 49.74 -29.74
N SER A 50 -4.94 48.58 -30.31
CA SER A 50 -4.28 48.52 -31.60
C SER A 50 -5.35 48.22 -32.64
N ALA A 51 -5.68 49.24 -33.41
CA ALA A 51 -6.44 49.12 -34.63
C ALA A 51 -5.68 48.20 -35.60
N ILE A 52 -6.04 46.91 -35.60
CA ILE A 52 -5.72 45.97 -36.66
C ILE A 52 -7.05 45.59 -37.31
N THR A 53 -7.38 46.40 -38.32
CA THR A 53 -8.13 46.06 -39.54
C THR A 53 -9.12 44.90 -39.46
N GLN A 54 -10.40 45.27 -39.48
CA GLN A 54 -11.59 44.44 -39.68
C GLN A 54 -11.69 43.83 -41.10
N LEU A 55 -10.56 43.48 -41.73
CA LEU A 55 -10.47 43.08 -43.13
C LEU A 55 -9.96 41.64 -43.39
N ASP A 56 -9.58 40.87 -42.36
CA ASP A 56 -9.08 39.48 -42.53
C ASP A 56 -10.00 38.38 -41.95
N ALA A 57 -11.25 38.71 -41.58
CA ALA A 57 -12.18 37.72 -41.03
C ALA A 57 -12.94 36.90 -42.10
N ALA A 58 -12.86 37.27 -43.38
CA ALA A 58 -13.63 36.65 -44.45
C ALA A 58 -12.90 35.52 -45.21
N SER A 59 -11.66 35.20 -44.83
CA SER A 59 -10.80 34.21 -45.54
C SER A 59 -10.30 33.07 -44.67
N LEU A 60 -10.69 33.01 -43.39
CA LEU A 60 -10.26 31.94 -42.49
C LEU A 60 -11.13 30.70 -42.76
N SER A 61 -10.50 29.63 -43.22
CA SER A 61 -11.15 28.33 -43.30
C SER A 61 -11.52 27.85 -41.89
N PRO A 62 -12.47 26.91 -41.72
CA PRO A 62 -12.76 26.32 -40.40
C PRO A 62 -11.51 25.81 -39.67
N LEU A 63 -10.50 25.33 -40.42
CA LEU A 63 -9.19 24.91 -39.90
C LEU A 63 -8.34 26.07 -39.38
N ASP A 64 -8.47 27.26 -39.97
CA ASP A 64 -7.74 28.45 -39.51
C ASP A 64 -8.37 29.03 -38.24
N VAL A 65 -9.68 28.90 -38.08
CA VAL A 65 -10.39 29.24 -36.83
C VAL A 65 -10.05 28.26 -35.71
N GLU A 66 -9.95 26.97 -36.03
CA GLU A 66 -9.54 25.92 -35.08
C GLU A 66 -8.08 26.09 -34.62
N LYS A 67 -7.17 26.45 -35.55
CA LYS A 67 -5.80 26.86 -35.23
C LYS A 67 -5.75 28.13 -34.38
N LYS A 68 -6.53 29.16 -34.70
CA LYS A 68 -6.58 30.41 -33.91
C LYS A 68 -7.11 30.18 -32.51
N ASN A 69 -8.10 29.30 -32.35
CA ASN A 69 -8.63 28.92 -31.05
C ASN A 69 -7.64 28.06 -30.26
N ALA A 70 -6.86 27.20 -30.92
CA ALA A 70 -5.75 26.47 -30.28
C ALA A 70 -4.61 27.39 -29.80
N ASP A 71 -4.40 28.54 -30.47
CA ASP A 71 -3.45 29.58 -30.07
C ASP A 71 -3.96 30.48 -28.92
N LEU A 72 -5.27 30.45 -28.62
CA LEU A 72 -5.88 31.20 -27.50
C LEU A 72 -5.87 30.41 -26.17
N VAL A 73 -5.67 29.09 -26.22
CA VAL A 73 -5.58 28.24 -25.03
C VAL A 73 -4.17 28.33 -24.46
N SER A 74 -4.07 28.77 -23.20
CA SER A 74 -2.76 28.92 -22.54
C SER A 74 -2.00 27.58 -22.52
N THR A 75 -0.66 27.64 -22.57
CA THR A 75 0.19 26.44 -22.46
C THR A 75 -0.14 25.63 -21.22
N TRP A 76 -0.47 26.30 -20.11
CA TRP A 76 -0.88 25.66 -18.86
C TRP A 76 -2.20 24.88 -18.99
N GLU A 77 -3.17 25.43 -19.72
CA GLU A 77 -4.45 24.76 -19.96
C GLU A 77 -4.28 23.55 -20.89
N ARG A 78 -3.45 23.65 -21.94
CA ARG A 78 -3.10 22.51 -22.80
C ARG A 78 -2.42 21.39 -21.99
N PHE A 79 -1.48 21.75 -21.13
CA PHE A 79 -0.81 20.82 -20.22
C PHE A 79 -1.79 20.15 -19.25
N SER A 80 -2.67 20.93 -18.62
CA SER A 80 -3.66 20.44 -17.67
C SER A 80 -4.65 19.46 -18.32
N ASN A 81 -5.11 19.78 -19.53
CA ASN A 81 -5.98 18.91 -20.32
C ASN A 81 -5.28 17.59 -20.68
N TRP A 82 -3.98 17.65 -21.00
CA TRP A 82 -3.21 16.44 -21.30
C TRP A 82 -2.98 15.56 -20.06
N ILE A 83 -2.56 16.14 -18.93
CA ILE A 83 -2.36 15.40 -17.66
C ILE A 83 -3.65 14.71 -17.22
N THR A 84 -4.79 15.38 -17.37
CA THR A 84 -6.10 14.89 -16.90
C THR A 84 -6.88 14.12 -17.97
N SER A 85 -6.31 13.88 -19.16
CA SER A 85 -6.97 13.14 -20.24
C SER A 85 -7.20 11.67 -19.88
N THR A 86 -8.43 11.20 -20.12
CA THR A 86 -8.84 9.81 -19.99
C THR A 86 -8.39 8.94 -21.17
N ASP A 87 -7.88 9.55 -22.24
CA ASP A 87 -7.48 8.84 -23.46
C ASP A 87 -6.01 8.38 -23.41
N ASN A 88 -5.26 8.85 -22.41
CA ASN A 88 -3.93 8.35 -22.14
C ASN A 88 -3.99 6.85 -21.80
N ARG A 89 -3.12 6.04 -22.44
CA ARG A 89 -3.03 4.59 -22.18
C ARG A 89 -2.87 4.25 -20.71
N LEU A 90 -2.10 5.08 -19.99
CA LEU A 90 -2.02 5.09 -18.54
C LEU A 90 -2.42 6.49 -18.08
N TYR A 91 -3.52 6.59 -17.35
CA TYR A 91 -3.96 7.87 -16.78
C TYR A 91 -2.84 8.51 -15.96
N ILE A 92 -2.61 9.82 -16.12
CA ILE A 92 -1.59 10.53 -15.34
C ILE A 92 -2.27 11.13 -14.12
N GLY A 93 -3.10 12.17 -14.31
CA GLY A 93 -3.72 12.92 -13.23
C GLY A 93 -2.72 13.77 -12.44
N TRP A 94 -3.22 14.64 -11.57
CA TRP A 94 -2.35 15.47 -10.74
C TRP A 94 -1.53 14.62 -9.75
N PHE A 95 -2.13 13.56 -9.20
CA PHE A 95 -1.41 12.63 -8.34
C PHE A 95 -0.33 11.84 -9.10
N GLY A 96 -0.52 11.59 -10.40
CA GLY A 96 0.49 10.94 -11.24
C GLY A 96 1.79 11.74 -11.32
N THR A 97 1.72 13.07 -11.24
CA THR A 97 2.92 13.93 -11.31
C THR A 97 3.87 13.71 -10.13
N LEU A 98 3.35 13.32 -8.97
CA LEU A 98 4.15 12.93 -7.80
C LEU A 98 4.45 11.42 -7.79
N MET A 99 3.46 10.60 -8.15
CA MET A 99 3.55 9.13 -8.13
C MET A 99 4.65 8.60 -9.05
N PHE A 100 4.71 9.04 -10.32
CA PHE A 100 5.65 8.46 -11.28
C PHE A 100 7.12 8.72 -10.90
N PRO A 101 7.56 9.96 -10.62
CA PRO A 101 8.96 10.20 -10.25
C PRO A 101 9.35 9.47 -8.97
N THR A 102 8.49 9.47 -7.95
CA THR A 102 8.80 8.83 -6.66
C THR A 102 8.89 7.32 -6.78
N LEU A 103 7.94 6.66 -7.44
CA LEU A 103 8.00 5.21 -7.65
C LEU A 103 9.15 4.79 -8.58
N LEU A 104 9.48 5.59 -9.59
CA LEU A 104 10.64 5.31 -10.46
C LEU A 104 11.95 5.41 -9.68
N THR A 105 12.12 6.44 -8.85
CA THR A 105 13.29 6.60 -7.98
C THR A 105 13.39 5.44 -6.99
N ALA A 106 12.32 5.10 -6.28
CA ALA A 106 12.30 4.00 -5.31
C ALA A 106 12.61 2.65 -5.98
N THR A 107 12.01 2.37 -7.13
CA THR A 107 12.21 1.12 -7.88
C THR A 107 13.66 1.01 -8.37
N THR A 108 14.21 2.08 -8.92
CA THR A 108 15.57 2.09 -9.46
C THR A 108 16.60 1.90 -8.34
N ALA A 109 16.45 2.65 -7.25
CA ALA A 109 17.31 2.54 -6.08
C ALA A 109 17.23 1.14 -5.45
N PHE A 110 16.02 0.58 -5.31
CA PHE A 110 15.84 -0.78 -4.80
C PHE A 110 16.55 -1.83 -5.67
N ILE A 111 16.36 -1.79 -6.98
CA ILE A 111 17.00 -2.75 -7.89
C ILE A 111 18.53 -2.66 -7.79
N MET A 112 19.09 -1.46 -7.81
CA MET A 112 20.54 -1.27 -7.71
C MET A 112 21.08 -1.74 -6.36
N ALA A 113 20.45 -1.34 -5.26
CA ALA A 113 20.89 -1.70 -3.92
C ALA A 113 20.78 -3.21 -3.66
N PHE A 114 19.67 -3.83 -4.09
CA PHE A 114 19.47 -5.27 -3.92
C PHE A 114 20.50 -6.10 -4.70
N ILE A 115 20.98 -5.60 -5.85
CA ILE A 115 22.00 -6.28 -6.64
C ILE A 115 23.40 -6.04 -6.09
N ALA A 116 23.75 -4.78 -5.77
CA ALA A 116 25.14 -4.36 -5.65
C ALA A 116 25.51 -3.54 -4.40
N ALA A 117 24.58 -3.26 -3.48
CA ALA A 117 24.94 -2.49 -2.27
C ALA A 117 26.00 -3.25 -1.43
N PRO A 118 27.01 -2.56 -0.90
CA PRO A 118 27.94 -3.15 0.06
C PRO A 118 27.23 -3.47 1.39
N PRO A 119 27.90 -4.18 2.31
CA PRO A 119 27.38 -4.44 3.65
C PRO A 119 27.06 -3.15 4.43
N VAL A 120 26.00 -3.20 5.24
CA VAL A 120 25.42 -2.05 5.96
C VAL A 120 25.47 -2.26 7.46
N ASP A 121 25.90 -1.26 8.23
CA ASP A 121 25.98 -1.30 9.69
C ASP A 121 24.64 -0.95 10.36
N ILE A 122 23.68 -1.88 10.29
CA ILE A 122 22.30 -1.71 10.73
C ILE A 122 22.18 -1.34 12.21
N ASP A 123 22.90 -2.00 13.12
CA ASP A 123 22.78 -1.76 14.57
C ASP A 123 23.71 -0.63 15.05
N GLY A 124 24.55 -0.07 14.16
CA GLY A 124 25.50 1.01 14.48
C GLY A 124 26.69 0.57 15.34
N ILE A 125 26.89 -0.73 15.51
CA ILE A 125 27.95 -1.34 16.31
C ILE A 125 29.21 -1.69 15.49
N ARG A 126 29.27 -1.25 14.24
CA ARG A 126 30.35 -1.56 13.28
C ARG A 126 30.42 -3.05 12.94
N GLU A 127 29.25 -3.69 12.82
CA GLU A 127 29.09 -5.08 12.34
C GLU A 127 28.25 -5.09 11.05
N PRO A 128 28.86 -4.84 9.87
CA PRO A 128 28.10 -4.69 8.64
C PRO A 128 27.44 -5.99 8.18
N VAL A 129 26.16 -5.90 7.81
CA VAL A 129 25.36 -7.00 7.28
C VAL A 129 25.30 -6.92 5.75
N ALA A 130 25.75 -7.99 5.09
CA ALA A 130 25.67 -8.10 3.63
C ALA A 130 24.23 -8.39 3.18
N GLY A 131 23.62 -7.49 2.42
CA GLY A 131 22.25 -7.64 1.91
C GLY A 131 22.14 -7.96 0.41
N SER A 132 23.15 -7.64 -0.40
CA SER A 132 23.01 -7.69 -1.86
C SER A 132 23.48 -8.99 -2.50
N LEU A 133 23.03 -9.24 -3.74
CA LEU A 133 23.35 -10.45 -4.49
C LEU A 133 24.86 -10.59 -4.79
N LEU A 134 25.54 -9.49 -5.14
CA LEU A 134 26.98 -9.51 -5.42
C LEU A 134 27.82 -9.79 -4.17
N TYR A 135 27.26 -9.57 -2.97
CA TYR A 135 27.91 -9.85 -1.69
C TYR A 135 27.42 -11.18 -1.08
N GLY A 136 27.14 -12.17 -1.93
CA GLY A 136 26.93 -13.57 -1.51
C GLY A 136 25.50 -13.94 -1.14
N ASN A 137 24.51 -13.07 -1.36
CA ASN A 137 23.11 -13.40 -1.11
C ASN A 137 22.42 -14.02 -2.31
N ASN A 138 21.39 -14.82 -2.05
CA ASN A 138 20.41 -15.25 -3.03
C ASN A 138 19.11 -14.44 -2.87
N ILE A 139 18.07 -14.74 -3.66
CA ILE A 139 16.78 -14.01 -3.61
C ILE A 139 16.09 -14.11 -2.25
N ILE A 140 16.29 -15.20 -1.50
CA ILE A 140 15.68 -15.42 -0.19
C ILE A 140 16.43 -14.63 0.88
N SER A 141 17.77 -14.74 0.90
CA SER A 141 18.60 -14.09 1.91
C SER A 141 18.83 -12.60 1.64
N GLY A 142 18.72 -12.17 0.39
CA GLY A 142 18.99 -10.80 -0.01
C GLY A 142 17.96 -9.80 0.51
N ALA A 143 18.44 -8.59 0.84
CA ALA A 143 17.67 -7.47 1.33
C ALA A 143 18.36 -6.14 1.02
N VAL A 144 17.58 -5.05 0.89
CA VAL A 144 18.11 -3.72 1.21
C VAL A 144 17.98 -3.52 2.72
N VAL A 145 19.12 -3.45 3.38
CA VAL A 145 19.25 -3.40 4.84
C VAL A 145 18.84 -2.02 5.37
N PRO A 146 18.07 -1.93 6.48
CA PRO A 146 17.74 -0.68 7.16
C PRO A 146 18.92 0.24 7.45
N SER A 147 18.65 1.54 7.62
CA SER A 147 19.69 2.51 7.95
C SER A 147 20.18 2.33 9.38
N SER A 148 21.46 2.66 9.60
CA SER A 148 22.15 2.44 10.88
C SER A 148 21.43 3.03 12.09
N ASN A 149 21.43 2.32 13.22
CA ASN A 149 20.89 2.82 14.47
C ASN A 149 21.64 4.06 14.99
N ALA A 150 22.90 4.26 14.57
CA ALA A 150 23.63 5.51 14.85
C ALA A 150 22.96 6.74 14.20
N ILE A 151 22.16 6.57 13.14
CA ILE A 151 21.34 7.63 12.53
C ILE A 151 20.03 7.80 13.30
N GLY A 152 19.45 6.74 13.86
CA GLY A 152 18.14 6.78 14.49
C GLY A 152 17.05 7.26 13.51
N MET A 153 16.29 8.30 13.91
CA MET A 153 15.27 8.95 13.06
C MET A 153 15.79 10.15 12.26
N HIS A 154 17.09 10.44 12.28
CA HIS A 154 17.63 11.55 11.50
C HIS A 154 17.43 11.30 10.00
N PHE A 155 17.04 12.36 9.29
CA PHE A 155 16.89 12.33 7.84
C PHE A 155 18.28 12.27 7.20
N TYR A 156 18.59 11.18 6.51
CA TYR A 156 19.92 10.91 5.95
C TYR A 156 19.91 10.80 4.41
N PRO A 157 19.70 11.93 3.70
CA PRO A 157 19.80 11.98 2.25
C PRO A 157 21.26 11.91 1.80
N ILE A 158 21.45 11.68 0.50
CA ILE A 158 22.79 11.52 -0.12
C ILE A 158 23.72 12.70 0.20
N TRP A 159 23.20 13.93 0.30
CA TRP A 159 24.00 15.13 0.53
C TRP A 159 24.36 15.40 2.00
N GLU A 160 23.83 14.63 2.95
CA GLU A 160 24.28 14.70 4.35
C GLU A 160 25.54 13.84 4.59
N ALA A 161 25.80 12.86 3.72
CA ALA A 161 27.02 12.05 3.79
C ALA A 161 28.21 12.78 3.17
N ALA A 162 29.41 12.57 3.69
CA ALA A 162 30.65 13.08 3.12
C ALA A 162 31.02 12.39 1.80
N SER A 163 30.54 11.16 1.59
CA SER A 163 30.76 10.39 0.36
C SER A 163 29.62 9.39 0.09
N ILE A 164 29.57 8.86 -1.14
CA ILE A 164 28.65 7.77 -1.49
C ILE A 164 28.97 6.49 -0.71
N ASP A 165 30.25 6.21 -0.45
CA ASP A 165 30.67 5.02 0.28
C ASP A 165 30.17 5.05 1.73
N GLU A 166 30.28 6.20 2.39
CA GLU A 166 29.69 6.44 3.71
C GLU A 166 28.16 6.28 3.68
N TRP A 167 27.50 6.89 2.69
CA TRP A 167 26.04 6.80 2.54
C TRP A 167 25.56 5.36 2.36
N LEU A 168 26.30 4.56 1.60
CA LEU A 168 26.02 3.14 1.40
C LEU A 168 26.28 2.33 2.67
N TYR A 169 27.40 2.56 3.36
CA TYR A 169 27.75 1.87 4.61
C TYR A 169 26.71 2.07 5.72
N ASN A 170 26.15 3.28 5.82
CA ASN A 170 25.15 3.63 6.82
C ASN A 170 23.69 3.32 6.39
N GLY A 171 23.49 2.63 5.26
CA GLY A 171 22.16 2.18 4.82
C GLY A 171 21.26 3.28 4.26
N GLY A 172 21.85 4.36 3.74
CA GLY A 172 21.14 5.46 3.09
C GLY A 172 20.14 5.03 1.99
N PRO A 173 20.40 3.99 1.16
CA PRO A 173 19.43 3.50 0.18
C PRO A 173 18.06 3.14 0.79
N TYR A 174 18.03 2.61 2.01
CA TYR A 174 16.80 2.21 2.67
C TYR A 174 15.86 3.40 2.90
N GLN A 175 16.35 4.49 3.51
CA GLN A 175 15.53 5.69 3.73
C GLN A 175 15.07 6.30 2.40
N LEU A 176 15.95 6.36 1.39
CA LEU A 176 15.58 6.87 0.08
C LEU A 176 14.44 6.07 -0.53
N ILE A 177 14.54 4.73 -0.52
CA ILE A 177 13.51 3.85 -1.08
C ILE A 177 12.20 4.00 -0.31
N VAL A 178 12.23 3.87 1.03
CA VAL A 178 11.03 3.90 1.88
C VAL A 178 10.27 5.21 1.73
N LEU A 179 10.95 6.36 1.82
CA LEU A 179 10.27 7.67 1.77
C LEU A 179 9.67 7.95 0.40
N HIS A 180 10.37 7.61 -0.69
CA HIS A 180 9.83 7.72 -2.04
C HIS A 180 8.71 6.73 -2.30
N PHE A 181 8.84 5.48 -1.82
CA PHE A 181 7.81 4.46 -1.93
C PHE A 181 6.52 4.87 -1.24
N LEU A 182 6.57 5.30 0.02
CA LEU A 182 5.40 5.73 0.80
C LEU A 182 4.70 6.93 0.15
N THR A 183 5.48 7.91 -0.34
CA THR A 183 4.94 9.05 -1.09
C THR A 183 4.27 8.60 -2.40
N GLY A 184 4.91 7.67 -3.10
CA GLY A 184 4.42 7.13 -4.36
C GLY A 184 3.12 6.34 -4.20
N VAL A 185 3.01 5.46 -3.20
CA VAL A 185 1.79 4.67 -2.96
C VAL A 185 0.65 5.51 -2.37
N ALA A 186 0.94 6.54 -1.56
CA ALA A 186 -0.05 7.52 -1.15
C ALA A 186 -0.61 8.31 -2.35
N SER A 187 0.27 8.70 -3.28
CA SER A 187 -0.12 9.34 -4.53
C SER A 187 -0.90 8.39 -5.44
N TYR A 188 -0.52 7.10 -5.50
CA TYR A 188 -1.27 6.08 -6.24
C TYR A 188 -2.71 5.96 -5.73
N MET A 189 -2.89 5.93 -4.41
CA MET A 189 -4.22 5.94 -3.78
C MET A 189 -5.04 7.18 -4.19
N GLY A 190 -4.43 8.38 -4.18
CA GLY A 190 -5.09 9.60 -4.67
C GLY A 190 -5.43 9.54 -6.16
N ARG A 191 -4.58 8.91 -6.98
CA ARG A 191 -4.80 8.72 -8.43
C ARG A 191 -5.98 7.77 -8.71
N GLU A 192 -6.18 6.73 -7.90
CA GLU A 192 -7.37 5.87 -8.02
C GLU A 192 -8.66 6.67 -7.80
N TRP A 193 -8.69 7.54 -6.79
CA TRP A 193 -9.79 8.47 -6.58
C TRP A 193 -9.97 9.42 -7.77
N GLU A 194 -8.89 10.04 -8.23
CA GLU A 194 -8.97 11.04 -9.31
C GLU A 194 -9.54 10.43 -10.60
N LEU A 195 -9.06 9.25 -11.01
CA LEU A 195 -9.57 8.57 -12.21
C LEU A 195 -11.03 8.13 -12.02
N SER A 196 -11.40 7.63 -10.84
CA SER A 196 -12.79 7.27 -10.56
C SER A 196 -13.73 8.47 -10.76
N TYR A 197 -13.30 9.67 -10.37
CA TYR A 197 -14.04 10.90 -10.59
C TYR A 197 -14.14 11.26 -12.08
N ARG A 198 -13.06 11.15 -12.85
CA ARG A 198 -13.07 11.45 -14.30
C ARG A 198 -14.01 10.53 -15.08
N LEU A 199 -14.10 9.27 -14.67
CA LEU A 199 -14.96 8.27 -15.33
C LEU A 199 -16.40 8.26 -14.78
N GLY A 200 -16.74 9.11 -13.81
CA GLY A 200 -18.06 9.12 -13.18
C GLY A 200 -18.36 7.86 -12.36
N MET A 201 -17.32 7.15 -11.92
CA MET A 201 -17.41 5.95 -11.08
C MET A 201 -17.67 6.32 -9.61
N ARG A 202 -18.09 5.33 -8.83
CA ARG A 202 -18.22 5.45 -7.37
C ARG A 202 -16.81 5.51 -6.73
N PRO A 203 -16.52 6.44 -5.82
CA PRO A 203 -15.15 6.76 -5.42
C PRO A 203 -14.66 5.93 -4.20
N TRP A 204 -14.81 4.61 -4.19
CA TRP A 204 -14.48 3.79 -3.00
C TRP A 204 -13.37 2.75 -3.21
N ILE A 205 -12.82 2.64 -4.42
CA ILE A 205 -11.70 1.72 -4.70
C ILE A 205 -10.47 2.12 -3.88
N PHE A 206 -10.13 3.42 -3.87
CA PHE A 206 -9.01 3.94 -3.10
C PHE A 206 -9.14 3.71 -1.58
N VAL A 207 -10.38 3.61 -1.07
CA VAL A 207 -10.64 3.30 0.34
C VAL A 207 -10.22 1.85 0.63
N ALA A 208 -10.50 0.90 -0.26
CA ALA A 208 -9.99 -0.46 -0.11
C ALA A 208 -8.45 -0.50 -0.21
N PHE A 209 -7.87 0.26 -1.14
CA PHE A 209 -6.41 0.37 -1.29
C PHE A 209 -5.72 1.06 -0.10
N SER A 210 -6.44 1.83 0.72
CA SER A 210 -5.88 2.43 1.94
C SER A 210 -5.40 1.38 2.95
N ALA A 211 -5.97 0.17 2.96
CA ALA A 211 -5.58 -0.88 3.91
C ALA A 211 -4.12 -1.32 3.74
N PRO A 212 -3.65 -1.73 2.54
CA PRO A 212 -2.23 -2.02 2.34
C PRO A 212 -1.33 -0.78 2.47
N VAL A 213 -1.82 0.43 2.12
CA VAL A 213 -1.04 1.67 2.33
C VAL A 213 -0.79 1.90 3.82
N PHE A 214 -1.79 1.75 4.69
CA PHE A 214 -1.62 1.89 6.13
C PHE A 214 -0.76 0.78 6.73
N ALA A 215 -0.87 -0.45 6.25
CA ALA A 215 0.02 -1.53 6.68
C ALA A 215 1.49 -1.23 6.33
N ALA A 216 1.76 -0.73 5.12
CA ALA A 216 3.10 -0.33 4.72
C ALA A 216 3.63 0.85 5.55
N THR A 217 2.80 1.87 5.78
CA THR A 217 3.16 3.01 6.66
C THR A 217 3.45 2.54 8.09
N ALA A 218 2.71 1.55 8.61
CA ALA A 218 2.92 1.05 9.95
C ALA A 218 4.32 0.43 10.13
N VAL A 219 4.74 -0.45 9.22
CA VAL A 219 6.02 -1.18 9.33
C VAL A 219 7.25 -0.38 8.87
N PHE A 220 7.08 0.59 7.97
CA PHE A 220 8.20 1.36 7.41
C PHE A 220 8.36 2.76 8.01
N LEU A 221 7.37 3.27 8.74
CA LEU A 221 7.42 4.63 9.29
C LEU A 221 6.91 4.70 10.73
N THR A 222 5.68 4.24 11.01
CA THR A 222 5.12 4.41 12.36
C THR A 222 5.90 3.61 13.41
N TYR A 223 6.26 2.36 13.11
CA TYR A 223 7.05 1.53 14.01
C TYR A 223 8.46 2.11 14.26
N PRO A 224 9.25 2.46 13.22
CA PRO A 224 10.49 3.23 13.39
C PRO A 224 10.35 4.48 14.25
N ILE A 225 9.30 5.28 14.05
CA ILE A 225 9.05 6.49 14.86
C ILE A 225 8.84 6.12 16.33
N GLY A 226 8.10 5.06 16.61
CA GLY A 226 7.81 4.61 17.96
C GLY A 226 9.04 4.08 18.70
N GLN A 227 9.90 3.34 18.00
CA GLN A 227 11.15 2.81 18.54
C GLN A 227 12.33 3.80 18.45
N GLY A 228 12.19 4.88 17.71
CA GLY A 228 13.21 5.94 17.63
C GLY A 228 14.32 5.67 16.62
N SER A 229 14.16 4.68 15.73
CA SER A 229 15.17 4.34 14.74
C SER A 229 14.57 3.73 13.47
N PHE A 230 15.12 4.11 12.30
CA PHE A 230 14.81 3.40 11.05
C PHE A 230 15.46 2.01 10.96
N SER A 231 16.42 1.69 11.85
CA SER A 231 17.03 0.35 11.93
C SER A 231 16.00 -0.73 12.29
N ASP A 232 15.03 -0.40 13.14
CA ASP A 232 13.91 -1.28 13.53
C ASP A 232 12.80 -1.37 12.46
N GLY A 233 12.93 -0.63 11.36
CA GLY A 233 12.02 -0.73 10.24
C GLY A 233 12.18 -2.07 9.51
N MET A 234 11.07 -2.60 8.98
CA MET A 234 11.11 -3.88 8.29
C MET A 234 12.11 -3.87 7.11
N PRO A 235 13.13 -4.75 7.07
CA PRO A 235 14.08 -4.81 5.96
C PRO A 235 13.41 -5.13 4.62
N LEU A 236 13.96 -4.60 3.52
CA LEU A 236 13.41 -4.82 2.17
C LEU A 236 13.95 -6.13 1.57
N GLY A 237 13.57 -7.27 2.16
CA GLY A 237 13.98 -8.61 1.75
C GLY A 237 13.17 -9.71 2.43
N ILE A 238 13.25 -10.94 1.90
CA ILE A 238 12.41 -12.06 2.38
C ILE A 238 12.86 -12.49 3.78
N SER A 239 14.13 -12.88 3.95
CA SER A 239 14.65 -13.27 5.27
C SER A 239 14.61 -12.11 6.28
N GLY A 240 14.86 -10.88 5.83
CA GLY A 240 14.76 -9.70 6.69
C GLY A 240 13.32 -9.45 7.20
N THR A 241 12.30 -9.74 6.40
CA THR A 241 10.91 -9.73 6.86
C THR A 241 10.67 -10.76 7.97
N PHE A 242 11.24 -11.97 7.85
CA PHE A 242 11.13 -12.97 8.91
C PHE A 242 11.85 -12.56 10.20
N ASN A 243 13.02 -11.95 10.07
CA ASN A 243 13.74 -11.40 11.22
C ASN A 243 12.90 -10.33 11.94
N PHE A 244 12.36 -9.35 11.21
CA PHE A 244 11.42 -8.36 11.77
C PHE A 244 10.25 -9.02 12.51
N MET A 245 9.59 -10.02 11.89
CA MET A 245 8.44 -10.69 12.51
C MET A 245 8.79 -11.43 13.81
N LEU A 246 9.99 -12.03 13.89
CA LEU A 246 10.43 -12.78 15.06
C LEU A 246 10.83 -11.84 16.21
N VAL A 247 11.58 -10.78 15.91
CA VAL A 247 11.96 -9.75 16.90
C VAL A 247 10.70 -9.05 17.43
N PHE A 248 9.78 -8.67 16.54
CA PHE A 248 8.51 -8.06 16.92
C PHE A 248 7.66 -8.99 17.80
N GLN A 249 7.70 -10.31 17.59
CA GLN A 249 7.05 -11.26 18.50
C GLN A 249 7.72 -11.28 19.88
N ALA A 250 9.05 -11.25 19.94
CA ALA A 250 9.78 -11.23 21.20
C ALA A 250 9.45 -9.98 22.03
N GLU A 251 9.45 -8.81 21.41
CA GLU A 251 9.25 -7.52 22.08
C GLU A 251 7.79 -7.21 22.40
N HIS A 252 6.86 -7.62 21.52
CA HIS A 252 5.46 -7.19 21.62
C HIS A 252 4.46 -8.30 21.86
N ASN A 253 4.87 -9.58 21.79
CA ASN A 253 3.98 -10.74 21.84
C ASN A 253 2.76 -10.56 20.91
N ILE A 254 3.02 -10.21 19.65
CA ILE A 254 2.00 -9.85 18.66
C ILE A 254 0.95 -10.93 18.47
N LEU A 255 1.31 -12.21 18.62
CA LEU A 255 0.36 -13.32 18.53
C LEU A 255 -0.77 -13.22 19.56
N MET A 256 -0.51 -12.60 20.72
CA MET A 256 -1.48 -12.34 21.78
C MET A 256 -2.19 -10.99 21.65
N HIS A 257 -1.95 -10.22 20.57
CA HIS A 257 -2.61 -8.95 20.33
C HIS A 257 -3.91 -9.11 19.52
N PRO A 258 -5.07 -8.61 19.99
CA PRO A 258 -6.37 -8.87 19.37
C PRO A 258 -6.49 -8.27 17.96
N PHE A 259 -5.82 -7.16 17.67
CA PHE A 259 -5.83 -6.59 16.32
C PHE A 259 -5.08 -7.46 15.31
N HIS A 260 -4.00 -8.14 15.73
CA HIS A 260 -3.32 -9.09 14.86
C HIS A 260 -4.21 -10.33 14.61
N MET A 261 -4.88 -10.86 15.64
CA MET A 261 -5.84 -11.96 15.48
C MET A 261 -6.99 -11.60 14.52
N ALA A 262 -7.53 -10.38 14.63
CA ALA A 262 -8.55 -9.88 13.70
C ALA A 262 -7.99 -9.76 12.26
N GLY A 263 -6.74 -9.35 12.12
CA GLY A 263 -5.98 -9.39 10.88
C GLY A 263 -5.90 -10.77 10.25
N VAL A 264 -5.51 -11.78 11.03
CA VAL A 264 -5.46 -13.18 10.62
C VAL A 264 -6.83 -13.66 10.14
N ALA A 265 -7.91 -13.35 10.88
CA ALA A 265 -9.28 -13.64 10.46
C ALA A 265 -9.66 -12.92 9.15
N GLY A 266 -9.18 -11.69 8.95
CA GLY A 266 -9.33 -10.92 7.72
C GLY A 266 -8.72 -11.60 6.51
N VAL A 267 -7.45 -12.02 6.59
CA VAL A 267 -6.74 -12.66 5.45
C VAL A 267 -7.17 -14.09 5.20
N PHE A 268 -7.41 -14.89 6.25
CA PHE A 268 -7.93 -16.25 6.10
C PHE A 268 -9.35 -16.23 5.58
N GLY A 269 -10.22 -15.37 6.13
CA GLY A 269 -11.57 -15.20 5.61
C GLY A 269 -11.58 -14.63 4.19
N GLY A 270 -10.74 -13.64 3.88
CA GLY A 270 -10.60 -13.11 2.51
C GLY A 270 -10.20 -14.20 1.49
N SER A 271 -9.25 -15.06 1.85
CA SER A 271 -8.84 -16.21 1.03
C SER A 271 -9.99 -17.21 0.85
N LEU A 272 -10.66 -17.56 1.95
CA LEU A 272 -11.81 -18.46 1.97
C LEU A 272 -12.94 -17.93 1.07
N PHE A 273 -13.30 -16.66 1.21
CA PHE A 273 -14.39 -16.03 0.47
C PHE A 273 -14.05 -15.81 -1.00
N SER A 274 -12.76 -15.56 -1.33
CA SER A 274 -12.29 -15.53 -2.72
C SER A 274 -12.49 -16.90 -3.40
N ALA A 275 -12.05 -17.98 -2.74
CA ALA A 275 -12.22 -19.34 -3.25
C ALA A 275 -13.71 -19.73 -3.33
N MET A 276 -14.49 -19.43 -2.29
CA MET A 276 -15.93 -19.67 -2.24
C MET A 276 -16.64 -18.96 -3.39
N HIS A 277 -16.44 -17.65 -3.56
CA HIS A 277 -17.08 -16.87 -4.61
C HIS A 277 -16.71 -17.39 -6.00
N GLY A 278 -15.43 -17.61 -6.26
CA GLY A 278 -14.96 -18.17 -7.53
C GLY A 278 -15.61 -19.53 -7.82
N SER A 279 -15.63 -20.43 -6.84
CA SER A 279 -16.25 -21.77 -7.01
C SER A 279 -17.75 -21.71 -7.28
N LEU A 280 -18.50 -20.84 -6.59
CA LEU A 280 -19.95 -20.73 -6.76
C LEU A 280 -20.31 -20.13 -8.13
N VAL A 281 -19.61 -19.08 -8.56
CA VAL A 281 -19.81 -18.49 -9.89
C VAL A 281 -19.47 -19.50 -10.98
N THR A 282 -18.29 -20.15 -10.91
CA THR A 282 -17.88 -21.15 -11.90
C THR A 282 -18.84 -22.34 -11.95
N SER A 283 -19.38 -22.78 -10.82
CA SER A 283 -20.33 -23.91 -10.76
C SER A 283 -21.70 -23.63 -11.40
N SER A 284 -22.03 -22.35 -11.63
CA SER A 284 -23.35 -21.91 -12.08
C SER A 284 -23.32 -21.15 -13.41
N LEU A 285 -22.24 -21.26 -14.17
CA LEU A 285 -22.13 -20.70 -15.52
C LEU A 285 -23.23 -21.27 -16.44
N ILE A 286 -23.80 -20.39 -17.25
CA ILE A 286 -24.75 -20.78 -18.29
C ILE A 286 -23.96 -21.44 -19.44
N ARG A 287 -24.51 -22.52 -20.00
CA ARG A 287 -23.82 -23.28 -21.05
C ARG A 287 -23.93 -22.57 -22.40
N GLU A 288 -22.87 -21.86 -22.76
CA GLU A 288 -22.74 -21.12 -24.04
C GLU A 288 -21.68 -21.72 -24.99
N THR A 289 -21.07 -22.84 -24.61
CA THR A 289 -19.96 -23.49 -25.34
C THR A 289 -20.15 -25.00 -25.43
N THR A 290 -19.43 -25.61 -26.37
CA THR A 290 -19.31 -27.06 -26.51
C THR A 290 -18.26 -27.64 -25.56
N GLU A 291 -18.19 -28.96 -25.44
CA GLU A 291 -17.19 -29.65 -24.60
C GLU A 291 -15.76 -29.57 -25.14
N ASN A 292 -15.59 -29.17 -26.41
CA ASN A 292 -14.29 -29.14 -27.10
C ASN A 292 -13.63 -27.74 -27.09
N GLU A 293 -14.21 -26.79 -26.37
CA GLU A 293 -13.68 -25.44 -26.24
C GLU A 293 -13.74 -24.96 -24.78
N SER A 294 -12.97 -23.94 -24.44
CA SER A 294 -12.99 -23.37 -23.09
C SER A 294 -14.32 -22.70 -22.80
N THR A 295 -14.88 -22.96 -21.62
CA THR A 295 -16.10 -22.30 -21.13
C THR A 295 -15.97 -20.78 -21.06
N ASN A 296 -14.74 -20.25 -20.95
CA ASN A 296 -14.48 -18.81 -20.95
C ASN A 296 -14.91 -18.13 -22.26
N ASN A 297 -14.89 -18.85 -23.39
CA ASN A 297 -15.33 -18.32 -24.67
C ASN A 297 -16.84 -18.04 -24.72
N GLY A 298 -17.60 -18.58 -23.77
CA GLY A 298 -19.03 -18.31 -23.62
C GLY A 298 -19.33 -16.88 -23.19
N TYR A 299 -18.42 -16.25 -22.43
CA TYR A 299 -18.54 -14.83 -22.06
C TYR A 299 -17.98 -13.93 -23.17
N LYS A 300 -18.72 -12.87 -23.51
CA LYS A 300 -18.32 -11.81 -24.44
C LYS A 300 -18.14 -10.50 -23.67
N PHE A 301 -17.01 -9.82 -23.90
CA PHE A 301 -16.70 -8.57 -23.22
C PHE A 301 -17.74 -7.48 -23.53
N GLY A 302 -18.38 -6.95 -22.48
CA GLY A 302 -19.42 -5.92 -22.59
C GLY A 302 -20.82 -6.45 -22.89
N GLN A 303 -21.06 -7.76 -22.75
CA GLN A 303 -22.42 -8.31 -22.83
C GLN A 303 -23.29 -7.79 -21.68
N GLU A 304 -24.58 -7.59 -21.95
CA GLU A 304 -25.54 -7.07 -20.96
C GLU A 304 -26.11 -8.17 -20.04
N GLU A 305 -26.12 -9.43 -20.50
CA GLU A 305 -26.67 -10.54 -19.73
C GLU A 305 -25.63 -11.14 -18.78
N GLU A 306 -26.06 -11.45 -17.56
CA GLU A 306 -25.25 -12.13 -16.55
C GLU A 306 -24.81 -13.52 -17.05
N THR A 307 -23.53 -13.84 -16.89
CA THR A 307 -22.94 -15.08 -17.44
C THR A 307 -23.23 -16.34 -16.60
N TYR A 308 -23.84 -16.18 -15.43
CA TYR A 308 -24.09 -17.27 -14.47
C TYR A 308 -25.47 -17.12 -13.81
N ASN A 309 -25.99 -18.23 -13.28
CA ASN A 309 -27.28 -18.24 -12.60
C ASN A 309 -27.13 -18.06 -11.07
N ILE A 310 -27.30 -16.83 -10.59
CA ILE A 310 -27.22 -16.51 -9.16
C ILE A 310 -28.26 -17.26 -8.29
N VAL A 311 -29.44 -17.56 -8.83
CA VAL A 311 -30.50 -18.28 -8.10
C VAL A 311 -30.07 -19.74 -7.86
N ALA A 312 -29.42 -20.37 -8.85
CA ALA A 312 -28.84 -21.69 -8.69
C ALA A 312 -27.71 -21.70 -7.65
N ALA A 313 -26.79 -20.74 -7.72
CA ALA A 313 -25.70 -20.58 -6.75
C ALA A 313 -26.23 -20.35 -5.32
N HIS A 314 -27.17 -19.42 -5.15
CA HIS A 314 -27.82 -19.14 -3.87
C HIS A 314 -28.55 -20.37 -3.32
N GLY A 315 -29.27 -21.08 -4.19
CA GLY A 315 -29.99 -22.30 -3.84
C GLY A 315 -29.07 -23.43 -3.42
N TYR A 316 -27.89 -23.59 -4.05
CA TYR A 316 -26.89 -24.56 -3.63
C TYR A 316 -26.32 -24.20 -2.25
N PHE A 317 -25.79 -22.98 -2.10
CA PHE A 317 -25.12 -22.56 -0.87
C PHE A 317 -26.09 -22.46 0.33
N GLY A 318 -27.32 -22.01 0.10
CA GLY A 318 -28.37 -21.95 1.11
C GLY A 318 -28.81 -23.32 1.62
N ARG A 319 -28.66 -24.38 0.81
CA ARG A 319 -28.88 -25.78 1.25
C ARG A 319 -27.64 -26.38 1.91
N LEU A 320 -26.44 -25.95 1.51
CA LEU A 320 -25.17 -26.42 2.07
C LEU A 320 -25.01 -26.03 3.55
N ILE A 321 -25.35 -24.79 3.90
CA ILE A 321 -25.19 -24.25 5.25
C ILE A 321 -26.57 -24.08 5.91
N PHE A 322 -27.25 -22.98 5.61
CA PHE A 322 -28.67 -22.73 5.90
C PHE A 322 -29.10 -21.47 5.13
N GLN A 323 -30.39 -21.36 4.81
CA GLN A 323 -30.89 -20.39 3.82
C GLN A 323 -30.52 -18.93 4.12
N TYR A 324 -30.51 -18.53 5.39
CA TYR A 324 -30.19 -17.16 5.81
C TYR A 324 -28.69 -16.81 5.78
N ALA A 325 -27.79 -17.78 5.69
CA ALA A 325 -26.34 -17.53 5.57
C ALA A 325 -25.91 -17.22 4.13
N SER A 326 -26.81 -17.38 3.16
CA SER A 326 -26.53 -17.20 1.74
C SER A 326 -26.96 -15.82 1.26
N PHE A 327 -26.09 -15.13 0.51
CA PHE A 327 -26.44 -13.86 -0.11
C PHE A 327 -27.35 -14.09 -1.33
N ASN A 328 -28.52 -13.45 -1.34
CA ASN A 328 -29.41 -13.39 -2.50
C ASN A 328 -29.31 -12.05 -3.26
N ASN A 329 -28.49 -11.12 -2.75
CA ASN A 329 -28.22 -9.82 -3.35
C ASN A 329 -26.73 -9.73 -3.71
N SER A 330 -26.43 -9.68 -5.01
CA SER A 330 -25.05 -9.60 -5.53
C SER A 330 -24.28 -8.38 -4.96
N ARG A 331 -24.95 -7.24 -4.76
CA ARG A 331 -24.31 -6.01 -4.25
C ARG A 331 -23.84 -6.17 -2.82
N ALA A 332 -24.68 -6.80 -1.98
CA ALA A 332 -24.35 -7.07 -0.58
C ALA A 332 -23.20 -8.08 -0.49
N LEU A 333 -23.21 -9.11 -1.33
CA LEU A 333 -22.11 -10.08 -1.44
C LEU A 333 -20.80 -9.37 -1.78
N HIS A 334 -20.74 -8.60 -2.86
CA HIS A 334 -19.50 -7.93 -3.29
C HIS A 334 -19.03 -6.85 -2.30
N PHE A 335 -19.96 -6.15 -1.63
CA PHE A 335 -19.61 -5.26 -0.53
C PHE A 335 -18.94 -6.03 0.63
N PHE A 336 -19.48 -7.18 1.01
CA PHE A 336 -18.88 -8.04 2.04
C PHE A 336 -17.50 -8.55 1.63
N LEU A 337 -17.34 -9.00 0.38
CA LEU A 337 -16.06 -9.46 -0.17
C LEU A 337 -14.99 -8.37 -0.13
N ALA A 338 -15.37 -7.10 -0.34
CA ALA A 338 -14.46 -5.97 -0.19
C ALA A 338 -14.18 -5.64 1.27
N LEU A 339 -15.22 -5.54 2.11
CA LEU A 339 -15.11 -5.07 3.50
C LEU A 339 -14.29 -6.02 4.38
N TRP A 340 -14.51 -7.33 4.28
CA TRP A 340 -13.92 -8.30 5.21
C TRP A 340 -12.38 -8.26 5.25
N PRO A 341 -11.66 -8.41 4.12
CA PRO A 341 -10.21 -8.33 4.13
C PRO A 341 -9.71 -6.91 4.45
N VAL A 342 -10.38 -5.86 3.95
CA VAL A 342 -9.98 -4.46 4.18
C VAL A 342 -9.99 -4.12 5.66
N LEU A 343 -11.07 -4.46 6.37
CA LEU A 343 -11.19 -4.21 7.81
C LEU A 343 -10.15 -4.99 8.62
N GLY A 344 -9.91 -6.26 8.26
CA GLY A 344 -8.88 -7.06 8.90
C GLY A 344 -7.49 -6.43 8.77
N ILE A 345 -7.10 -6.00 7.57
CA ILE A 345 -5.80 -5.36 7.35
C ILE A 345 -5.70 -4.00 8.04
N TRP A 346 -6.78 -3.19 8.09
CA TRP A 346 -6.79 -1.96 8.89
C TRP A 346 -6.53 -2.23 10.37
N LEU A 347 -7.16 -3.27 10.93
CA LEU A 347 -6.92 -3.66 12.33
C LEU A 347 -5.46 -4.08 12.52
N THR A 348 -4.89 -4.92 11.65
CA THR A 348 -3.46 -5.29 11.73
C THR A 348 -2.55 -4.07 11.69
N ALA A 349 -2.79 -3.14 10.76
CA ALA A 349 -2.02 -1.91 10.64
C ALA A 349 -2.09 -1.08 11.93
N MET A 350 -3.28 -0.91 12.51
CA MET A 350 -3.46 -0.27 13.81
C MET A 350 -2.75 -1.03 14.94
N GLY A 351 -2.71 -2.37 14.89
CA GLY A 351 -1.97 -3.20 15.84
C GLY A 351 -0.48 -2.87 15.83
N ILE A 352 0.16 -2.90 14.67
CA ILE A 352 1.57 -2.53 14.53
C ILE A 352 1.80 -1.08 14.99
N SER A 353 0.95 -0.15 14.57
CA SER A 353 1.06 1.26 14.94
C SER A 353 0.86 1.54 16.43
N THR A 354 0.17 0.68 17.18
CA THR A 354 -0.02 0.83 18.64
C THR A 354 1.09 0.15 19.43
N MET A 355 1.54 -1.02 18.97
CA MET A 355 2.72 -1.70 19.52
C MET A 355 4.01 -0.92 19.28
N ALA A 356 4.08 -0.07 18.25
CA ALA A 356 5.14 0.93 18.08
C ALA A 356 5.33 1.83 19.32
N PHE A 357 4.28 2.03 20.12
CA PHE A 357 4.33 2.77 21.39
C PHE A 357 4.23 1.84 22.60
N ASN A 358 4.70 0.60 22.44
CA ASN A 358 4.83 -0.43 23.47
C ASN A 358 3.51 -0.82 24.16
N LEU A 359 2.38 -0.63 23.47
CA LEU A 359 1.09 -1.21 23.88
C LEU A 359 0.96 -2.63 23.30
N ASN A 360 1.50 -3.59 24.05
CA ASN A 360 1.76 -4.96 23.60
C ASN A 360 0.54 -5.88 23.66
N GLY A 361 0.71 -7.11 23.16
CA GLY A 361 -0.27 -8.19 23.30
C GLY A 361 -0.57 -8.55 24.77
N PHE A 362 -1.63 -9.32 24.99
CA PHE A 362 -1.99 -9.74 26.34
C PHE A 362 -0.87 -10.53 27.01
N ASN A 363 -0.56 -10.17 28.26
CA ASN A 363 0.38 -10.90 29.09
C ASN A 363 -0.39 -11.67 30.18
N PHE A 364 -0.38 -13.00 30.07
CA PHE A 364 -0.98 -13.92 31.05
C PHE A 364 0.07 -14.81 31.73
N ASN A 365 1.32 -14.34 31.80
CA ASN A 365 2.40 -15.06 32.44
C ASN A 365 2.07 -15.29 33.92
N GLN A 366 2.14 -16.55 34.36
CA GLN A 366 1.85 -16.98 35.72
C GLN A 366 0.45 -16.59 36.22
N ALA A 367 -0.51 -16.43 35.32
CA ALA A 367 -1.86 -15.97 35.67
C ALA A 367 -2.69 -17.00 36.46
N VAL A 368 -2.33 -18.29 36.41
CA VAL A 368 -3.02 -19.37 37.14
C VAL A 368 -2.15 -19.86 38.28
N ILE A 369 -2.70 -19.81 39.49
CA ILE A 369 -2.01 -20.15 40.74
C ILE A 369 -2.89 -21.15 41.52
N ASP A 370 -2.26 -22.16 42.13
CA ASP A 370 -2.95 -23.12 43.01
C ASP A 370 -3.25 -22.53 44.40
N SER A 371 -3.94 -23.28 45.27
CA SER A 371 -4.26 -22.83 46.63
C SER A 371 -3.03 -22.64 47.53
N GLU A 372 -1.87 -23.17 47.16
CA GLU A 372 -0.61 -23.05 47.89
C GLU A 372 0.26 -21.90 47.37
N GLY A 373 -0.19 -21.15 46.36
CA GLY A 373 0.56 -20.06 45.75
C GLY A 373 1.56 -20.50 44.67
N ARG A 374 1.49 -21.76 44.20
CA ARG A 374 2.37 -22.25 43.12
C ARG A 374 1.77 -21.95 41.76
N VAL A 375 2.63 -21.53 40.83
CA VAL A 375 2.24 -21.26 39.44
C VAL A 375 1.89 -22.56 38.72
N ILE A 376 0.75 -22.58 38.05
CA ILE A 376 0.35 -23.62 37.11
C ILE A 376 0.52 -23.06 35.69
N ASN A 377 1.55 -23.53 34.98
CA ASN A 377 1.83 -23.07 33.62
C ASN A 377 0.67 -23.38 32.66
N THR A 378 0.43 -22.44 31.77
CA THR A 378 -0.51 -22.49 30.66
C THR A 378 0.24 -22.42 29.33
N TRP A 379 -0.49 -22.45 28.20
CA TRP A 379 0.13 -22.21 26.89
C TRP A 379 0.73 -20.80 26.76
N ALA A 380 0.21 -19.80 27.49
CA ALA A 380 0.80 -18.46 27.50
C ALA A 380 2.21 -18.49 28.10
N ASP A 381 2.44 -19.27 29.16
CA ASP A 381 3.77 -19.43 29.75
C ASP A 381 4.73 -20.14 28.79
N ILE A 382 4.24 -21.09 27.98
CA ILE A 382 5.07 -21.75 26.95
C ILE A 382 5.44 -20.77 25.82
N ILE A 383 4.51 -19.92 25.38
CA ILE A 383 4.80 -18.85 24.41
C ILE A 383 5.87 -17.91 24.97
N ASN A 384 5.71 -17.49 26.23
CA ASN A 384 6.70 -16.65 26.90
C ASN A 384 8.10 -17.29 26.94
N ARG A 385 8.21 -18.62 27.06
CA ARG A 385 9.51 -19.31 26.96
C ARG A 385 10.11 -19.27 25.55
N ALA A 386 9.30 -19.25 24.51
CA ALA A 386 9.76 -19.08 23.14
C ALA A 386 10.21 -17.63 22.89
N ASP A 387 9.42 -16.66 23.36
CA ASP A 387 9.73 -15.22 23.26
C ASP A 387 11.06 -14.91 23.96
N LEU A 388 11.27 -15.42 25.18
CA LEU A 388 12.56 -15.32 25.89
C LEU A 388 13.74 -15.89 25.09
N GLY A 389 13.51 -16.95 24.31
CA GLY A 389 14.55 -17.53 23.46
C GLY A 389 14.95 -16.62 22.28
N MET A 390 13.99 -15.85 21.77
CA MET A 390 14.23 -14.85 20.74
C MET A 390 14.90 -13.60 21.35
N GLU A 391 14.36 -13.11 22.47
CA GLU A 391 14.85 -11.95 23.21
C GLU A 391 16.34 -12.07 23.56
N VAL A 392 16.78 -13.19 24.15
CA VAL A 392 18.19 -13.32 24.57
C VAL A 392 19.17 -13.56 23.42
N MET A 393 18.69 -13.81 22.20
CA MET A 393 19.53 -14.16 21.05
C MET A 393 19.56 -13.06 19.98
N HIS A 394 18.54 -12.21 19.88
CA HIS A 394 18.52 -11.12 18.92
C HIS A 394 19.60 -10.07 19.28
N GLU A 395 20.19 -9.46 18.25
CA GLU A 395 21.23 -8.42 18.39
C GLU A 395 22.28 -8.70 19.48
N ARG A 396 22.81 -9.93 19.45
CA ARG A 396 23.69 -10.51 20.49
C ARG A 396 24.89 -9.66 20.95
N ASN A 397 25.26 -8.64 20.18
CA ASN A 397 26.40 -7.75 20.43
C ASN A 397 25.98 -6.28 20.69
N ALA A 398 24.70 -5.93 20.61
CA ALA A 398 24.22 -4.55 20.76
C ALA A 398 23.93 -4.15 22.22
N HIS A 399 23.55 -5.11 23.06
CA HIS A 399 23.05 -4.87 24.40
C HIS A 399 24.16 -4.82 25.46
N ASN A 400 24.34 -3.65 26.10
CA ASN A 400 25.28 -3.46 27.22
C ASN A 400 24.61 -3.44 28.61
N PHE A 401 23.28 -3.31 28.64
CA PHE A 401 22.46 -3.20 29.85
C PHE A 401 21.45 -4.35 29.91
N PRO A 402 20.97 -4.73 31.11
CA PRO A 402 20.09 -5.89 31.28
C PRO A 402 18.64 -5.68 30.84
N LEU A 403 18.26 -4.45 30.51
CA LEU A 403 16.94 -4.12 30.00
C LEU A 403 17.09 -3.56 28.60
N ASP A 404 16.42 -4.18 27.65
CA ASP A 404 16.25 -3.62 26.33
C ASP A 404 15.13 -2.57 26.37
N LEU A 405 15.57 -1.31 26.42
CA LEU A 405 14.71 -0.14 26.35
C LEU A 405 15.26 0.71 25.20
N ALA A 406 14.39 1.07 24.26
CA ALA A 406 14.73 1.90 23.10
C ALA A 406 15.13 3.37 23.44
N SER A 407 15.52 3.66 24.68
CA SER A 407 16.04 4.96 25.12
C SER A 407 17.51 4.82 25.56
N GLY A 408 18.45 5.20 24.69
CA GLY A 408 19.89 5.13 24.94
C GLY A 408 20.65 6.41 24.56
N GLU A 409 21.96 6.44 24.86
CA GLU A 409 22.86 7.51 24.42
C GLU A 409 23.14 7.43 22.90
N ILE A 410 23.17 8.58 22.23
CA ILE A 410 23.40 8.68 20.78
C ILE A 410 24.81 8.18 20.44
N MET A 411 24.91 7.14 19.62
CA MET A 411 26.19 6.68 19.07
C MET A 411 26.65 7.56 17.90
N PRO A 412 27.97 7.82 17.76
CA PRO A 412 28.47 8.57 16.62
C PRO A 412 28.36 7.77 15.32
N VAL A 413 27.76 8.40 14.31
CA VAL A 413 27.67 7.88 12.93
C VAL A 413 29.08 7.59 12.39
N ALA A 414 29.24 6.47 11.68
CA ALA A 414 30.51 6.11 11.06
C ALA A 414 30.79 7.03 9.86
N MET A 415 31.94 7.72 9.89
CA MET A 415 32.35 8.66 8.83
C MET A 415 33.20 8.00 7.72
N GLU A 416 33.71 6.78 7.97
CA GLU A 416 34.54 6.03 7.03
C GLU A 416 34.05 4.58 6.96
N ALA A 417 33.82 4.08 5.75
CA ALA A 417 33.56 2.66 5.51
C ALA A 417 34.87 1.87 5.67
N PRO A 418 34.89 0.74 6.41
CA PRO A 418 36.06 -0.12 6.48
C PRO A 418 36.37 -0.73 5.11
N ALA A 419 37.65 -0.94 4.82
CA ALA A 419 38.08 -1.59 3.59
C ALA A 419 37.46 -2.99 3.49
N VAL A 420 36.75 -3.27 2.39
CA VAL A 420 36.26 -4.62 2.08
C VAL A 420 37.49 -5.49 1.86
N ILE A 421 37.82 -6.34 2.82
CA ILE A 421 38.88 -7.34 2.66
C ILE A 421 38.28 -8.44 1.80
N ASP A 422 38.72 -8.53 0.54
CA ASP A 422 38.41 -9.66 -0.34
C ASP A 422 38.84 -10.96 0.38
N ALA A 423 37.87 -11.79 0.75
CA ALA A 423 38.09 -13.14 1.29
C ALA A 423 37.99 -14.19 0.18
#